data_AF-A0A7S4KLY8-F1
#
_entry.id   AF-A0A7S4KLY8-F1
#
_cell.length_a   1.000
_cell.length_b   1.000
_cell.length_c   1.000
_cell.angle_alpha   90.00
_cell.angle_beta   90.00
_cell.angle_gamma   90.00
#
_symmetry.space_group_name_H-M   'P 1'
#
loop_
_entity.id
_entity.type
_entity.pdbx_description
1 polymer ?
#
loop_
_entity_poly.entity_id
_entity_poly.type
_entity_poly.pdbx_seq_one_letter_code
_entity_poly.pdbx_strand_id
1 'polypeptide(L)'
;LFLSLCLSLSLSLFIMSSSFANSFIGKPRTSLPTPCLIVREQKMAEALKKMKEIKDKHNKNLRPHIKSHKSVKMGKRQVSEEGGANGLAAAKVSEAEPFVAAGITNIFITSPSSHPDKIEALADLWVKSGGEVSTVVDSVEGINMLAKAIEARREANQNLSSKRWT
;
A
#
# COMPACT_ATOMS: atom_id res chain seq x y z
N LEU A 1 21.89 6.37 20.32
CA LEU A 1 22.54 5.04 20.28
C LEU A 1 21.56 3.90 19.99
N PHE A 2 20.48 3.71 20.76
CA PHE A 2 19.47 2.65 20.50
C PHE A 2 18.76 2.73 19.14
N LEU A 3 18.36 3.93 18.69
CA LEU A 3 17.70 4.13 17.38
C LEU A 3 18.62 3.81 16.19
N SER A 4 19.91 4.13 16.33
CA SER A 4 20.94 3.86 15.31
C SER A 4 21.27 2.38 15.21
N LEU A 5 21.26 1.66 16.34
CA LEU A 5 21.50 0.22 16.39
C LEU A 5 20.33 -0.58 15.78
N CYS A 6 19.10 -0.10 15.97
CA CYS A 6 17.89 -0.72 15.41
C CYS A 6 17.80 -0.55 13.88
N LEU A 7 18.18 0.62 13.36
CA LEU A 7 18.27 0.86 11.92
C LEU A 7 19.39 0.01 11.28
N SER A 8 20.54 -0.14 11.95
CA SER A 8 21.62 -1.00 11.46
C SER A 8 21.25 -2.48 11.51
N LEU A 9 20.54 -2.96 12.54
CA LEU A 9 20.06 -4.35 12.59
C LEU A 9 18.99 -4.61 11.53
N SER A 10 18.08 -3.66 11.29
CA SER A 10 17.06 -3.73 10.24
C SER A 10 17.68 -3.81 8.84
N LEU A 11 18.68 -2.98 8.56
CA LEU A 11 19.39 -2.98 7.28
C LEU A 11 20.22 -4.27 7.11
N SER A 12 20.88 -4.73 8.17
CA SER A 12 21.65 -5.99 8.18
C SER A 12 20.78 -7.22 7.95
N LEU A 13 19.62 -7.32 8.63
CA LEU A 13 18.65 -8.41 8.42
C LEU A 13 18.06 -8.38 7.01
N PHE A 14 17.76 -7.20 6.49
CA PHE A 14 17.20 -7.03 5.14
C PHE A 14 18.23 -7.37 4.04
N ILE A 15 19.50 -6.98 4.22
CA ILE A 15 20.61 -7.33 3.33
C ILE A 15 20.92 -8.83 3.39
N MET A 16 20.94 -9.44 4.58
CA MET A 16 21.11 -10.89 4.74
C MET A 16 19.96 -11.68 4.08
N SER A 17 18.72 -11.19 4.18
CA SER A 17 17.55 -11.81 3.54
C SER A 17 17.62 -11.79 2.01
N SER A 18 18.14 -10.70 1.43
CA SER A 18 18.28 -10.55 -0.02
C SER A 18 19.37 -11.46 -0.60
N SER A 19 20.52 -11.57 0.08
CA SER A 19 21.61 -12.47 -0.33
C SER A 19 21.20 -13.95 -0.25
N PHE A 20 20.44 -14.31 0.77
CA PHE A 20 19.91 -15.67 0.92
C PHE A 20 18.91 -16.02 -0.18
N ALA A 21 17.92 -15.17 -0.43
CA ALA A 21 16.92 -15.38 -1.49
C ALA A 21 17.56 -15.46 -2.89
N ASN A 22 18.55 -14.61 -3.17
CA ASN A 22 19.24 -14.60 -4.45
C ASN A 22 20.05 -15.88 -4.71
N SER A 23 20.48 -16.59 -3.67
CA SER A 23 21.22 -17.86 -3.80
C SER A 23 20.39 -19.00 -4.43
N PHE A 24 19.08 -18.82 -4.59
CA PHE A 24 18.16 -19.79 -5.20
C PHE A 24 17.73 -19.44 -6.62
N ILE A 25 18.17 -18.31 -7.18
CA ILE A 25 17.86 -17.94 -8.56
C ILE A 25 18.47 -18.98 -9.50
N GLY A 26 17.66 -19.52 -10.43
CA GLY A 26 18.07 -20.55 -11.39
C GLY A 26 18.11 -21.99 -10.84
N LYS A 27 17.94 -22.19 -9.52
CA LYS A 27 17.92 -23.52 -8.92
C LYS A 27 16.54 -24.20 -9.06
N PRO A 28 16.47 -25.54 -9.07
CA PRO A 28 15.19 -26.25 -9.12
C PRO A 28 14.37 -26.02 -7.85
N ARG A 29 13.04 -26.10 -7.98
CA ARG A 29 12.08 -25.90 -6.87
C ARG A 29 12.39 -26.76 -5.64
N THR A 30 12.91 -27.96 -5.84
CA THR A 30 13.25 -28.93 -4.79
C THR A 30 14.42 -28.48 -3.91
N SER A 31 15.19 -27.48 -4.33
CA SER A 31 16.29 -26.92 -3.53
C SER A 31 15.83 -25.87 -2.50
N LEU A 32 14.58 -25.43 -2.56
CA LEU A 32 14.06 -24.41 -1.65
C LEU A 32 13.81 -25.01 -0.26
N PRO A 33 14.30 -24.36 0.82
CA PRO A 33 13.98 -24.80 2.17
C PRO A 33 12.48 -24.66 2.42
N THR A 34 11.88 -25.66 3.07
CA THR A 34 10.46 -25.66 3.45
C THR A 34 10.30 -25.30 4.94
N PRO A 35 9.24 -24.56 5.34
CA PRO A 35 8.14 -24.08 4.49
C PRO A 35 8.52 -22.84 3.65
N CYS A 36 8.09 -22.81 2.39
CA CYS A 36 8.22 -21.64 1.53
C CYS A 36 6.94 -21.40 0.70
N LEU A 37 6.61 -20.12 0.49
CA LEU A 37 5.54 -19.71 -0.42
C LEU A 37 6.09 -19.61 -1.83
N ILE A 38 5.50 -20.35 -2.77
CA ILE A 38 5.92 -20.37 -4.16
C ILE A 38 4.83 -19.75 -5.03
N VAL A 39 5.21 -18.70 -5.76
CA VAL A 39 4.36 -18.02 -6.72
C VAL A 39 4.78 -18.42 -8.13
N ARG A 40 3.84 -18.91 -8.93
CA ARG A 40 4.09 -19.27 -10.34
C ARG A 40 3.93 -18.04 -11.22
N GLU A 41 5.03 -17.56 -11.77
CA GLU A 41 5.07 -16.32 -12.57
C GLU A 41 4.14 -16.39 -13.80
N GLN A 42 4.11 -17.51 -14.51
CA GLN A 42 3.21 -17.69 -15.67
C GLN A 42 1.73 -17.54 -15.28
N LYS A 43 1.32 -18.14 -14.16
CA LYS A 43 -0.06 -18.03 -13.66
C LYS A 43 -0.40 -16.63 -13.17
N MET A 44 0.59 -15.94 -12.64
CA MET A 44 0.45 -14.55 -12.22
C MET A 44 0.27 -13.60 -13.41
N ALA A 45 1.08 -13.77 -14.46
CA ALA A 45 0.93 -13.02 -15.71
C ALA A 45 -0.43 -13.29 -16.38
N GLU A 46 -0.87 -14.56 -16.45
CA GLU A 46 -2.22 -14.92 -16.91
C GLU A 46 -3.31 -14.22 -16.10
N ALA A 47 -3.16 -14.14 -14.77
CA ALA A 47 -4.14 -13.48 -13.91
C ALA A 47 -4.19 -11.97 -14.13
N LEU A 48 -3.05 -11.29 -14.27
CA LEU A 48 -2.98 -9.85 -14.56
C LEU A 48 -3.61 -9.55 -15.92
N LYS A 49 -3.32 -10.37 -16.94
CA LYS A 49 -3.94 -10.23 -18.26
C LYS A 49 -5.46 -10.35 -18.19
N LYS A 50 -5.97 -11.36 -17.47
CA LYS A 50 -7.42 -11.53 -17.27
C LYS A 50 -8.06 -10.34 -16.57
N MET A 51 -7.37 -9.72 -15.61
CA MET A 51 -7.86 -8.49 -14.97
C MET A 51 -8.04 -7.38 -16.01
N LYS A 52 -7.03 -7.15 -16.85
CA LYS A 52 -7.13 -6.15 -17.93
C LYS A 52 -8.26 -6.47 -18.90
N GLU A 53 -8.36 -7.72 -19.35
CA GLU A 53 -9.44 -8.18 -20.24
C GLU A 53 -10.85 -7.95 -19.64
N ILE A 54 -11.03 -8.18 -18.34
CA ILE A 54 -12.30 -7.92 -17.63
C ILE A 54 -12.61 -6.42 -17.61
N LYS A 55 -11.62 -5.58 -17.30
CA LYS A 55 -11.77 -4.12 -17.32
C LYS A 55 -12.24 -3.65 -18.70
N ASP A 56 -11.54 -4.08 -19.74
CA ASP A 56 -11.78 -3.63 -21.11
C ASP A 56 -13.13 -4.13 -21.63
N LYS A 57 -13.46 -5.41 -21.38
CA LYS A 57 -14.73 -6.01 -21.79
C LYS A 57 -15.94 -5.33 -21.18
N HIS A 58 -15.86 -4.94 -19.91
CA HIS A 58 -17.00 -4.38 -19.18
C HIS A 58 -16.96 -2.85 -19.09
N ASN A 59 -15.94 -2.19 -19.64
CA ASN A 59 -15.68 -0.76 -19.51
C ASN A 59 -15.76 -0.28 -18.05
N LYS A 60 -15.18 -1.04 -17.12
CA LYS A 60 -15.20 -0.77 -15.68
C LYS A 60 -13.81 -0.80 -15.10
N ASN A 61 -13.51 0.20 -14.28
CA ASN A 61 -12.26 0.22 -13.51
C ASN A 61 -12.21 -0.92 -12.49
N LEU A 62 -11.02 -1.46 -12.28
CA LEU A 62 -10.74 -2.48 -11.27
C LEU A 62 -9.89 -1.89 -10.15
N ARG A 63 -10.24 -2.23 -8.90
CA ARG A 63 -9.48 -1.95 -7.69
C ARG A 63 -9.19 -3.25 -6.92
N PRO A 64 -8.09 -3.93 -7.23
CA PRO A 64 -7.70 -5.17 -6.59
C PRO A 64 -7.41 -4.97 -5.10
N HIS A 65 -7.74 -5.96 -4.29
CA HIS A 65 -7.58 -5.87 -2.85
C HIS A 65 -6.21 -6.39 -2.39
N ILE A 66 -5.48 -5.54 -1.66
CA ILE A 66 -4.14 -5.77 -1.10
C ILE A 66 -4.09 -6.96 -0.13
N LYS A 67 -5.19 -7.24 0.61
CA LYS A 67 -5.22 -8.25 1.68
C LYS A 67 -4.71 -9.62 1.23
N SER A 68 -4.86 -9.93 -0.05
CA SER A 68 -4.46 -11.20 -0.66
C SER A 68 -2.95 -11.40 -0.72
N HIS A 69 -2.16 -10.36 -1.03
CA HIS A 69 -0.73 -10.50 -1.26
C HIS A 69 0.16 -9.62 -0.38
N LYS A 70 -0.32 -8.46 0.08
CA LYS A 70 0.42 -7.48 0.90
C LYS A 70 1.81 -7.10 0.36
N SER A 71 2.03 -7.35 -0.93
CA SER A 71 3.28 -7.12 -1.65
C SER A 71 3.17 -5.87 -2.52
N VAL A 72 4.02 -4.88 -2.25
CA VAL A 72 4.15 -3.66 -3.06
C VAL A 72 4.53 -3.99 -4.51
N LYS A 73 5.41 -4.97 -4.71
CA LYS A 73 5.81 -5.42 -6.06
C LYS A 73 4.60 -5.88 -6.88
N MET A 74 3.69 -6.62 -6.24
CA MET A 74 2.45 -7.05 -6.89
C MET A 74 1.46 -5.93 -7.11
N GLY A 75 1.32 -5.01 -6.14
CA GLY A 75 0.50 -3.82 -6.31
C GLY A 75 0.93 -2.98 -7.51
N LYS A 76 2.25 -2.78 -7.68
CA LYS A 76 2.82 -2.07 -8.84
C LYS A 76 2.46 -2.73 -10.15
N ARG A 77 2.55 -4.06 -10.24
CA ARG A 77 2.15 -4.81 -11.45
C ARG A 77 0.66 -4.68 -11.74
N GLN A 78 -0.19 -4.75 -10.71
CA GLN A 78 -1.64 -4.60 -10.87
C GLN A 78 -2.02 -3.24 -11.43
N VAL A 79 -1.42 -2.15 -10.92
CA VAL A 79 -1.72 -0.77 -11.39
C VAL A 79 -0.95 -0.37 -12.65
N SER A 80 0.07 -1.14 -13.04
CA SER A 80 0.78 -0.93 -14.31
C SER A 80 -0.08 -1.34 -15.51
N GLU A 81 0.41 -1.06 -16.72
CA GLU A 81 -0.21 -1.50 -17.97
C GLU A 81 -0.46 -3.01 -18.06
N GLU A 82 0.29 -3.84 -17.31
CA GLU A 82 0.11 -5.29 -17.28
C GLU A 82 -1.23 -5.68 -16.65
N GLY A 83 -1.61 -5.07 -15.52
CA GLY A 83 -2.85 -5.35 -14.80
C GLY A 83 -3.99 -4.36 -15.08
N GLY A 84 -3.67 -3.15 -15.52
CA GLY A 84 -4.61 -2.10 -15.90
C GLY A 84 -5.51 -1.58 -14.76
N ALA A 85 -5.21 -1.90 -13.50
CA ALA A 85 -6.03 -1.49 -12.36
C ALA A 85 -5.96 0.02 -12.12
N ASN A 86 -7.10 0.62 -11.75
CA ASN A 86 -7.18 2.02 -11.38
C ASN A 86 -7.12 2.14 -9.85
N GLY A 87 -5.91 2.02 -9.30
CA GLY A 87 -5.67 2.02 -7.86
C GLY A 87 -5.92 0.66 -7.19
N LEU A 88 -5.83 0.66 -5.86
CA LEU A 88 -5.93 -0.55 -5.03
C LEU A 88 -7.00 -0.39 -3.93
N ALA A 89 -7.36 -1.49 -3.29
CA ALA A 89 -8.20 -1.51 -2.10
C ALA A 89 -7.48 -2.15 -0.91
N ALA A 90 -7.65 -1.58 0.28
CA ALA A 90 -7.08 -2.09 1.53
C ALA A 90 -8.15 -2.21 2.62
N ALA A 91 -7.98 -3.19 3.52
CA ALA A 91 -8.93 -3.38 4.61
C ALA A 91 -8.61 -2.46 5.79
N LYS A 92 -7.34 -2.08 5.94
CA LYS A 92 -6.85 -1.25 7.04
C LYS A 92 -5.87 -0.20 6.53
N VAL A 93 -5.82 0.94 7.22
CA VAL A 93 -4.86 2.04 6.95
C VAL A 93 -3.42 1.53 6.93
N SER A 94 -3.05 0.68 7.89
CA SER A 94 -1.70 0.09 7.99
C SER A 94 -1.32 -0.81 6.82
N GLU A 95 -2.29 -1.38 6.09
CA GLU A 95 -2.01 -2.15 4.88
C GLU A 95 -1.71 -1.24 3.68
N ALA A 96 -2.25 -0.02 3.67
CA ALA A 96 -2.09 0.95 2.60
C ALA A 96 -0.79 1.76 2.72
N GLU A 97 -0.31 1.99 3.95
CA GLU A 97 0.91 2.77 4.24
C GLU A 97 2.13 2.37 3.38
N PRO A 98 2.53 1.09 3.26
CA PRO A 98 3.69 0.72 2.43
C PRO A 98 3.47 0.98 0.94
N PHE A 99 2.23 0.97 0.47
CA PHE A 99 1.89 1.20 -0.94
C PHE A 99 1.93 2.69 -1.28
N VAL A 100 1.39 3.54 -0.40
CA VAL A 100 1.49 5.00 -0.52
C VAL A 100 2.96 5.43 -0.50
N ALA A 101 3.75 4.91 0.45
CA ALA A 101 5.19 5.18 0.51
C ALA A 101 5.95 4.74 -0.76
N ALA A 102 5.43 3.73 -1.48
CA ALA A 102 6.00 3.24 -2.73
C ALA A 102 5.46 3.95 -3.99
N GLY A 103 4.66 5.02 -3.82
CA GLY A 103 4.11 5.86 -4.89
C GLY A 103 2.73 5.43 -5.40
N ILE A 104 2.08 4.42 -4.81
CA ILE A 104 0.71 4.03 -5.17
C ILE A 104 -0.25 4.76 -4.23
N THR A 105 -0.77 5.91 -4.67
CA THR A 105 -1.54 6.82 -3.81
C THR A 105 -3.06 6.63 -3.91
N ASN A 106 -3.56 6.23 -5.07
CA ASN A 106 -4.98 5.97 -5.30
C ASN A 106 -5.40 4.64 -4.63
N ILE A 107 -5.70 4.69 -3.33
CA ILE A 107 -6.10 3.54 -2.52
C ILE A 107 -7.43 3.81 -1.83
N PHE A 108 -8.33 2.83 -1.90
CA PHE A 108 -9.62 2.83 -1.22
C PHE A 108 -9.59 1.95 0.03
N ILE A 109 -9.85 2.53 1.20
CA ILE A 109 -9.99 1.80 2.46
C ILE A 109 -11.43 1.29 2.59
N THR A 110 -11.59 -0.03 2.60
CA THR A 110 -12.91 -0.69 2.53
C THR A 110 -13.57 -0.87 3.89
N SER A 111 -12.97 -0.38 4.97
CA SER A 111 -13.50 -0.51 6.33
C SER A 111 -13.49 0.84 7.04
N PRO A 112 -14.59 1.20 7.73
CA PRO A 112 -14.69 2.48 8.41
C PRO A 112 -13.69 2.55 9.56
N SER A 113 -13.09 3.73 9.72
CA SER A 113 -12.19 4.02 10.84
C SER A 113 -12.97 4.77 11.91
N SER A 114 -13.37 4.08 12.98
CA SER A 114 -14.21 4.66 14.04
C SER A 114 -13.42 5.04 15.29
N HIS A 115 -12.20 4.53 15.46
CA HIS A 115 -11.37 4.83 16.63
C HIS A 115 -10.49 6.07 16.37
N PRO A 116 -10.35 7.00 17.32
CA PRO A 116 -9.54 8.23 17.16
C PRO A 116 -8.16 7.98 16.54
N ASP A 117 -7.38 7.05 17.08
CA ASP A 117 -6.04 6.70 16.55
C ASP A 117 -6.04 6.26 15.07
N LYS A 118 -7.12 5.61 14.61
CA LYS A 118 -7.24 5.16 13.21
C LYS A 118 -7.63 6.31 12.29
N ILE A 119 -8.41 7.25 12.79
CA ILE A 119 -8.77 8.47 12.07
C ILE A 119 -7.54 9.36 11.90
N GLU A 120 -6.73 9.51 12.95
CA GLU A 120 -5.46 10.24 12.90
C GLU A 120 -4.50 9.61 11.88
N ALA A 121 -4.31 8.28 11.94
CA ALA A 121 -3.48 7.56 10.98
C ALA A 121 -4.01 7.68 9.53
N LEU A 122 -5.33 7.65 9.34
CA LEU A 122 -5.95 7.84 8.03
C LEU A 122 -5.71 9.26 7.51
N ALA A 123 -5.81 10.29 8.36
CA ALA A 123 -5.54 11.67 7.97
C ALA A 123 -4.07 11.88 7.59
N ASP A 124 -3.13 11.27 8.32
CA ASP A 124 -1.71 11.29 7.98
C ASP A 124 -1.43 10.59 6.65
N LEU A 125 -2.07 9.43 6.43
CA LEU A 125 -1.97 8.70 5.17
C LEU A 125 -2.55 9.50 4.01
N TRP A 126 -3.68 10.19 4.22
CA TRP A 126 -4.29 11.07 3.23
C TRP A 126 -3.33 12.17 2.78
N VAL A 127 -2.66 12.86 3.72
CA VAL A 127 -1.62 13.85 3.40
C VAL A 127 -0.48 13.23 2.60
N LYS A 128 0.06 12.09 3.06
CA LYS A 128 1.17 11.39 2.38
C LYS A 128 0.81 10.94 0.95
N SER A 129 -0.47 10.67 0.71
CA SER A 129 -0.99 10.29 -0.60
C SER A 129 -1.26 11.48 -1.54
N GLY A 130 -1.08 12.72 -1.08
CA GLY A 130 -1.50 13.91 -1.84
C GLY A 130 -3.02 14.07 -1.93
N GLY A 131 -3.76 13.43 -1.03
CA GLY A 131 -5.22 13.50 -0.96
C GLY A 131 -5.99 12.45 -1.78
N GLU A 132 -5.29 11.47 -2.35
CA GLU A 132 -5.86 10.43 -3.23
C GLU A 132 -6.48 9.24 -2.47
N VAL A 133 -6.15 9.07 -1.19
CA VAL A 133 -6.73 8.00 -0.37
C VAL A 133 -8.19 8.30 -0.06
N SER A 134 -9.05 7.32 -0.29
CA SER A 134 -10.48 7.38 0.02
C SER A 134 -10.86 6.29 1.02
N THR A 135 -11.96 6.48 1.76
CA THR A 135 -12.46 5.51 2.75
C THR A 135 -13.97 5.42 2.70
N VAL A 136 -14.52 4.30 3.19
CA VAL A 136 -15.91 4.22 3.60
C VAL A 136 -16.14 4.91 4.95
N VAL A 137 -17.34 5.45 5.12
CA VAL A 137 -17.87 5.97 6.39
C VAL A 137 -19.30 5.48 6.55
N ASP A 138 -19.70 5.18 7.78
CA ASP A 138 -21.02 4.61 8.09
C ASP A 138 -21.71 5.32 9.27
N SER A 139 -21.11 6.38 9.81
CA SER A 139 -21.62 7.13 10.96
C SER A 139 -21.37 8.63 10.82
N VAL A 140 -22.33 9.42 11.30
CA VAL A 140 -22.23 10.89 11.35
C VAL A 140 -21.10 11.34 12.29
N GLU A 141 -20.90 10.63 13.39
CA GLU A 141 -19.79 10.89 14.30
C GLU A 141 -18.43 10.63 13.62
N GLY A 142 -18.27 9.49 12.93
CA GLY A 142 -17.04 9.14 12.24
C GLY A 142 -16.67 10.14 11.14
N ILE A 143 -17.64 10.62 10.34
CA ILE A 143 -17.36 11.64 9.31
C ILE A 143 -16.96 12.98 9.93
N ASN A 144 -17.57 13.38 11.06
CA ASN A 144 -17.21 14.63 11.76
C ASN A 144 -15.80 14.55 12.35
N MET A 145 -15.44 13.42 12.95
CA MET A 145 -14.09 13.19 13.46
C MET A 145 -13.05 13.21 12.35
N LEU A 146 -13.34 12.54 11.23
CA LEU A 146 -12.46 12.52 10.06
C LEU A 146 -12.28 13.92 9.45
N ALA A 147 -13.37 14.69 9.31
CA ALA A 147 -13.33 16.05 8.81
C ALA A 147 -12.39 16.92 9.64
N LYS A 148 -12.56 16.93 10.97
CA LYS A 148 -11.69 17.66 11.91
C LYS A 148 -10.22 17.26 11.78
N ALA A 149 -9.94 15.96 11.70
CA ALA A 149 -8.57 15.46 11.57
C ALA A 149 -7.91 15.93 10.26
N ILE A 150 -8.64 15.88 9.14
CA ILE A 150 -8.16 16.34 7.83
C ILE A 150 -7.93 17.85 7.81
N GLU A 151 -8.83 18.62 8.40
CA GLU A 151 -8.74 20.09 8.47
C GLU A 151 -7.49 20.54 9.24
N ALA A 152 -7.24 19.92 10.40
CA ALA A 152 -6.02 20.14 11.18
C ALA A 152 -4.73 19.84 10.38
N ARG A 153 -4.73 18.80 9.53
CA ARG A 153 -3.58 18.49 8.64
C ARG A 153 -3.39 19.52 7.53
N ARG A 154 -4.48 20.06 6.98
CA ARG A 154 -4.42 21.10 5.94
C ARG A 154 -3.80 22.38 6.49
N GLU A 155 -4.24 22.83 7.66
CA GLU A 155 -3.71 24.02 8.33
C GLU A 155 -2.22 23.85 8.67
N ALA A 156 -1.82 22.70 9.23
CA ALA A 156 -0.43 22.41 9.54
C ALA A 156 0.47 22.48 8.29
N ASN A 157 0.01 21.94 7.15
CA ASN A 157 0.75 21.98 5.88
C ASN A 157 0.85 23.39 5.29
N GLN A 158 -0.20 24.20 5.40
CA GLN A 158 -0.17 25.60 4.95
C GLN A 158 0.82 26.43 5.78
N ASN A 159 0.83 26.24 7.10
CA ASN A 159 1.74 26.91 8.03
C ASN A 159 3.22 26.52 7.82
N LEU A 160 3.48 25.29 7.38
CA LEU A 160 4.82 24.85 6.99
C LEU A 160 5.27 25.49 5.66
N SER A 161 4.36 25.64 4.70
CA SER A 161 4.65 26.29 3.43
C SER A 161 4.98 27.77 3.62
N SER A 162 4.19 28.51 4.42
CA SER A 162 4.40 29.93 4.67
C SER A 162 5.71 30.23 5.40
N LYS A 163 6.11 29.40 6.38
CA LYS A 163 7.39 29.51 7.10
C LYS A 163 8.63 29.19 6.27
N ARG A 164 8.49 28.53 5.11
CA ARG A 164 9.63 28.16 4.25
C ARG A 164 10.19 29.34 3.46
N TRP A 165 9.40 30.40 3.32
CA TRP A 165 9.73 31.59 2.54
C TRP A 165 10.08 32.82 3.41
N THR A 166 10.07 32.68 4.73
CA THR A 166 10.51 33.69 5.71
C THR A 166 11.84 33.29 6.32
#